data_AF-A0A4Z0BMY6-F1
#
_entry.id   AF-A0A4Z0BMY6-F1
#
_cell.length_a   1.000
_cell.length_b   1.000
_cell.length_c   1.000
_cell.angle_alpha   90.00
_cell.angle_beta   90.00
_cell.angle_gamma   90.00
#
_symmetry.space_group_name_H-M   'P 1'
#
loop_
_entity.id
_entity.type
_entity.pdbx_description
1 polymer ?
#
loop_
_entity_poly.entity_id
_entity_poly.type
_entity_poly.pdbx_seq_one_letter_code
_entity_poly.pdbx_strand_id
1 'polypeptide(L)'
;MRKHIASLMLIASCAAAPALAQQSGLVNVDIRNVANNIAQNLKVNVSQIPVTVQVPVAVAANVCGVAANVLGTQAAGGSGSGSCTATTTSDALNEIVQRQLRTG
;
A
#
# COMPACT_ATOMS: atom_id res chain seq x y z
N MET A 1 -6.02 -55.46 -31.23
CA MET A 1 -5.29 -55.97 -30.06
C MET A 1 -4.10 -55.07 -29.77
N ARG A 2 -3.99 -54.62 -28.51
CA ARG A 2 -2.78 -54.32 -27.73
C ARG A 2 -1.65 -53.53 -28.42
N LYS A 3 -1.47 -52.29 -27.99
CA LYS A 3 -0.15 -51.69 -27.77
C LYS A 3 -0.23 -50.78 -26.54
N HIS A 4 -0.16 -51.39 -25.35
CA HIS A 4 0.38 -50.71 -24.18
C HIS A 4 1.89 -50.84 -24.26
N ILE A 5 2.59 -49.73 -24.50
CA ILE A 5 4.02 -49.64 -24.28
C ILE A 5 4.24 -48.53 -23.26
N ALA A 6 4.79 -48.97 -22.14
CA ALA A 6 5.22 -48.20 -21.00
C ALA A 6 6.28 -47.16 -21.37
N SER A 7 6.23 -46.01 -20.70
CA SER A 7 7.34 -45.07 -20.46
C SER A 7 6.71 -43.85 -19.80
N LEU A 8 7.28 -43.15 -18.84
CA LEU A 8 8.43 -43.30 -17.96
C LEU A 8 8.18 -42.15 -16.96
N MET A 9 8.50 -42.32 -15.68
CA MET A 9 8.46 -41.23 -14.70
C MET A 9 9.17 -39.97 -15.21
N LEU A 10 8.57 -38.79 -15.05
CA LEU A 10 9.33 -37.57 -14.77
C LEU A 10 8.57 -36.65 -13.80
N ILE A 11 8.84 -36.90 -12.53
CA ILE A 11 9.17 -35.96 -11.44
C ILE A 11 8.72 -34.50 -11.64
N ALA A 12 7.93 -34.06 -10.66
CA ALA A 12 7.51 -32.70 -10.41
C ALA A 12 8.67 -31.69 -10.31
N SER A 13 8.46 -30.51 -10.88
CA SER A 13 9.08 -29.29 -10.39
C SER A 13 8.07 -28.14 -10.52
N CYS A 14 7.29 -27.90 -9.47
CA CYS A 14 6.66 -26.61 -9.26
C CYS A 14 7.80 -25.58 -9.15
N ALA A 15 8.00 -24.79 -10.21
CA ALA A 15 8.78 -23.58 -10.10
C ALA A 15 8.03 -22.65 -9.14
N ALA A 16 8.51 -22.55 -7.91
CA ALA A 16 8.16 -21.46 -7.02
C ALA A 16 8.66 -20.18 -7.70
N ALA A 17 7.76 -19.48 -8.39
CA ALA A 17 8.02 -18.11 -8.81
C ALA A 17 8.41 -17.31 -7.56
N PRO A 18 9.41 -16.42 -7.64
CA PRO A 18 9.77 -15.59 -6.51
C PRO A 18 8.51 -14.84 -6.08
N ALA A 19 8.07 -15.10 -4.85
CA ALA A 19 7.07 -14.27 -4.21
C ALA A 19 7.63 -12.85 -4.24
N LEU A 20 7.03 -12.00 -5.07
CA LEU A 20 7.25 -10.57 -4.97
C LEU A 20 7.01 -10.24 -3.50
N ALA A 21 8.05 -9.79 -2.80
CA ALA A 21 7.91 -8.95 -1.62
C ALA A 21 7.31 -7.61 -2.11
N GLN A 22 6.10 -7.69 -2.66
CA GLN A 22 5.21 -6.58 -2.77
C GLN A 22 4.95 -6.27 -1.30
N GLN A 23 5.67 -5.28 -0.76
CA GLN A 23 5.36 -4.66 0.53
C GLN A 23 4.02 -3.94 0.35
N SER A 24 2.98 -4.74 0.04
CA SER A 24 1.62 -4.39 -0.31
C SER A 24 0.80 -4.21 0.97
N GLY A 25 1.47 -3.76 2.03
CA GLY A 25 0.81 -3.28 3.22
C GLY A 25 0.16 -1.95 2.89
N LEU A 26 -1.14 -1.87 3.12
CA LEU A 26 -1.80 -0.59 3.35
C LEU A 26 -1.47 -0.16 4.77
N VAL A 27 -1.12 1.11 4.92
CA VAL A 27 -0.82 1.74 6.21
C VAL A 27 -1.70 2.96 6.38
N ASN A 28 -2.04 3.24 7.63
CA ASN A 28 -2.90 4.37 7.98
C ASN A 28 -2.05 5.62 8.14
N VAL A 29 -2.18 6.58 7.22
CA VAL A 29 -1.45 7.85 7.29
C VAL A 29 -2.37 8.93 7.83
N ASP A 30 -1.96 9.58 8.91
CA ASP A 30 -2.58 10.81 9.40
C ASP A 30 -2.14 11.97 8.50
N ILE A 31 -3.11 12.61 7.85
CA ILE A 31 -2.87 13.71 6.92
C ILE A 31 -3.32 15.07 7.47
N ARG A 32 -3.69 15.19 8.75
CA ARG A 32 -4.19 16.44 9.35
C ARG A 32 -3.25 17.63 9.12
N ASN A 33 -1.94 17.39 9.26
CA ASN A 33 -0.91 18.43 9.08
C ASN A 33 -0.83 18.96 7.65
N VAL A 34 -1.17 18.12 6.67
CA VAL A 34 -1.07 18.44 5.25
C VAL A 34 -2.42 18.59 4.56
N ALA A 35 -3.53 18.41 5.29
CA ALA A 35 -4.90 18.40 4.76
C ALA A 35 -5.25 19.68 4.00
N ASN A 36 -4.80 20.85 4.50
CA ASN A 36 -4.97 22.13 3.81
C ASN A 36 -4.28 22.15 2.43
N ASN A 37 -3.06 21.63 2.34
CA ASN A 37 -2.31 21.56 1.08
C ASN A 37 -3.00 20.60 0.10
N ILE A 38 -3.45 19.43 0.58
CA ILE A 38 -4.17 18.46 -0.23
C ILE A 38 -5.49 19.07 -0.75
N ALA A 39 -6.25 19.75 0.11
CA ALA A 39 -7.48 20.43 -0.27
C ALA A 39 -7.24 21.48 -1.36
N GLN A 40 -6.17 22.28 -1.24
CA GLN A 40 -5.78 23.27 -2.24
C GLN A 40 -5.35 22.63 -3.58
N ASN A 41 -4.63 21.51 -3.53
CA ASN A 41 -4.23 20.76 -4.72
C ASN A 41 -5.43 20.17 -5.46
N LEU A 42 -6.38 19.60 -4.71
CA LEU A 42 -7.59 18.97 -5.25
C LEU A 42 -8.74 19.95 -5.53
N LYS A 43 -8.61 21.22 -5.11
CA LYS A 43 -9.65 22.26 -5.21
C LYS A 43 -10.97 21.85 -4.51
N VAL A 44 -10.86 21.19 -3.37
CA VAL A 44 -12.00 20.75 -2.54
C VAL A 44 -12.00 21.47 -1.19
N ASN A 45 -13.10 21.39 -0.44
CA ASN A 45 -13.12 21.94 0.91
C ASN A 45 -12.32 21.05 1.86
N VAL A 46 -11.49 21.64 2.73
CA VAL A 46 -10.73 20.91 3.74
C VAL A 46 -11.63 20.08 4.67
N SER A 47 -12.88 20.49 4.89
CA SER A 47 -13.85 19.73 5.68
C SER A 47 -14.24 18.38 5.06
N GLN A 48 -14.00 18.20 3.76
CA GLN A 48 -14.23 16.95 3.05
C GLN A 48 -13.02 16.02 3.17
N ILE A 49 -11.83 16.55 3.48
CA ILE A 49 -10.61 15.75 3.55
C ILE A 49 -10.66 14.84 4.78
N PRO A 50 -10.48 13.52 4.61
CA PRO A 50 -10.41 12.60 5.75
C PRO A 50 -9.18 12.88 6.61
N VAL A 51 -9.29 12.60 7.89
CA VAL A 51 -8.20 12.76 8.87
C VAL A 51 -7.11 11.73 8.65
N THR A 52 -7.50 10.50 8.31
CA THR A 52 -6.61 9.37 8.07
C THR A 52 -6.96 8.68 6.77
N VAL A 53 -5.93 8.23 6.03
CA VAL A 53 -6.09 7.57 4.74
C VAL A 53 -5.25 6.30 4.67
N GLN A 54 -5.74 5.30 3.94
CA GLN A 54 -5.00 4.07 3.72
C GLN A 54 -4.19 4.23 2.43
N VAL A 55 -2.86 4.18 2.56
CA VAL A 55 -1.95 4.31 1.43
C VAL A 55 -0.94 3.16 1.44
N PRO A 56 -0.35 2.80 0.29
CA PRO A 56 0.74 1.83 0.26
C PRO A 56 1.92 2.28 1.11
N VAL A 57 2.60 1.34 1.77
CA VAL A 57 3.80 1.59 2.60
C VAL A 57 4.84 2.46 1.89
N ALA A 58 5.06 2.25 0.59
CA ALA A 58 6.01 3.04 -0.20
C ALA A 58 5.63 4.54 -0.28
N VAL A 59 4.34 4.83 -0.46
CA VAL A 59 3.83 6.23 -0.50
C VAL A 59 3.89 6.84 0.89
N ALA A 60 3.46 6.10 1.92
CA ALA A 60 3.53 6.54 3.31
C ALA A 60 4.97 6.90 3.74
N ALA A 61 5.93 6.03 3.43
CA ALA A 61 7.34 6.24 3.74
C ALA A 61 7.85 7.58 3.16
N ASN A 62 7.49 7.87 1.90
CA ASN A 62 7.87 9.11 1.23
C ASN A 62 7.27 10.35 1.90
N VAL A 63 5.96 10.36 2.18
CA VAL A 63 5.27 11.54 2.71
C VAL A 63 5.47 11.77 4.21
N CYS A 64 5.78 10.70 4.95
CA CYS A 64 6.07 10.75 6.38
C CYS A 64 7.58 10.92 6.68
N GLY A 65 8.46 10.74 5.69
CA GLY A 65 9.91 10.81 5.88
C GLY A 65 10.47 9.67 6.74
N VAL A 66 9.78 8.54 6.80
CA VAL A 66 10.17 7.36 7.58
C VAL A 66 10.52 6.20 6.66
N ALA A 67 11.39 5.30 7.11
CA ALA A 67 11.74 4.14 6.31
C ALA A 67 10.55 3.18 6.13
N ALA A 68 10.28 2.77 4.89
CA ALA A 68 9.23 1.82 4.53
C ALA A 68 9.30 0.50 5.33
N ASN A 69 10.51 0.04 5.65
CA ASN A 69 10.70 -1.19 6.42
C ASN A 69 10.22 -1.07 7.87
N VAL A 70 10.32 0.14 8.46
CA VAL A 70 9.83 0.43 9.82
C VAL A 70 8.31 0.40 9.83
N LEU A 71 7.67 1.05 8.85
CA LEU A 71 6.20 1.04 8.71
C LEU A 71 5.64 -0.36 8.43
N GLY A 72 6.29 -1.12 7.54
CA GLY A 72 5.89 -2.49 7.24
C GLY A 72 5.99 -3.41 8.47
N THR A 73 7.05 -3.26 9.27
CA THR A 73 7.22 -4.02 10.51
C THR A 73 6.18 -3.63 11.57
N GLN A 74 5.85 -2.34 11.71
CA GLN A 74 4.80 -1.87 12.62
C GLN A 74 3.41 -2.40 12.22
N ALA A 75 3.11 -2.37 10.92
CA ALA A 75 1.86 -2.92 10.39
C ALA A 75 1.76 -4.44 10.58
N ALA A 76 2.87 -5.18 10.44
CA ALA A 76 2.91 -6.62 10.64
C ALA A 76 2.95 -7.04 12.13
N GLY A 77 3.47 -6.18 13.01
CA GLY A 77 3.71 -6.47 14.43
C GLY A 77 2.48 -6.35 15.35
N GLY A 78 1.28 -6.07 14.83
CA GLY A 78 0.03 -6.10 15.59
C GLY A 78 -0.22 -4.91 16.52
N SER A 79 0.65 -3.89 16.55
CA SER A 79 0.46 -2.66 17.36
C SER A 79 -0.50 -1.63 16.72
N GLY A 80 -1.36 -2.07 15.81
CA GLY A 80 -2.18 -1.21 14.96
C GLY A 80 -1.54 -1.00 13.59
N SER A 81 -2.36 -0.91 12.54
CA SER A 81 -1.95 -0.62 11.17
C SER A 81 -0.88 0.47 11.19
N GLY A 82 0.36 0.14 10.81
CA GLY A 82 1.52 1.03 10.97
C GLY A 82 1.12 2.45 10.58
N SER A 83 1.19 3.38 11.53
CA SER A 83 0.65 4.73 11.34
C SER A 83 1.78 5.75 11.32
N CYS A 84 1.70 6.68 10.40
CA CYS A 84 2.59 7.83 10.38
C CYS A 84 1.84 9.10 10.04
N THR A 85 2.38 10.20 10.53
CA THR A 85 1.87 11.53 10.22
C THR A 85 2.58 12.05 8.98
N ALA A 86 1.83 12.35 7.92
CA ALA A 86 2.38 12.97 6.73
C ALA A 86 2.91 14.36 7.08
N THR A 87 4.17 14.61 6.74
CA THR A 87 4.84 15.90 6.90
C THR A 87 4.84 16.69 5.60
N THR A 88 4.67 16.00 4.48
CA THR A 88 4.65 16.56 3.13
C THR A 88 3.50 15.98 2.30
N THR A 89 3.20 16.61 1.16
CA THR A 89 2.25 16.07 0.17
C THR A 89 3.00 15.46 -1.01
N SER A 90 2.34 14.59 -1.76
CA SER A 90 2.82 14.07 -3.03
C SER A 90 1.65 13.83 -3.97
N ASP A 91 1.91 13.79 -5.28
CA ASP A 91 0.87 13.51 -6.28
C ASP A 91 0.19 12.15 -6.02
N ALA A 92 0.99 11.14 -5.64
CA ALA A 92 0.48 9.83 -5.26
C ALA A 92 -0.47 9.88 -4.05
N LEU A 93 -0.17 10.71 -3.05
CA LEU A 93 -1.05 10.91 -1.89
C LEU A 93 -2.34 11.64 -2.30
N ASN A 94 -2.22 12.70 -3.10
CA ASN A 94 -3.36 13.48 -3.58
C ASN A 94 -4.36 12.61 -4.35
N GLU A 95 -3.85 11.78 -5.27
CA GLU A 95 -4.65 10.81 -6.05
C GLU A 95 -5.39 9.82 -5.14
N ILE A 96 -4.73 9.30 -4.10
CA ILE A 96 -5.38 8.35 -3.17
C ILE A 96 -6.51 9.05 -2.41
N VAL A 97 -6.27 10.26 -1.89
CA VAL A 97 -7.29 11.04 -1.19
C VAL A 97 -8.46 11.35 -2.13
N GLN A 98 -8.19 11.80 -3.35
CA GLN A 98 -9.22 12.09 -4.34
C GLN A 98 -10.08 10.86 -4.66
N ARG A 99 -9.47 9.68 -4.79
CA ARG A 99 -10.22 8.43 -4.98
C ARG A 99 -11.12 8.13 -3.78
N GLN A 100 -10.64 8.33 -2.55
CA GLN A 100 -11.44 8.12 -1.35
C GLN A 100 -12.63 9.09 -1.27
N LEU A 101 -12.43 10.37 -1.62
CA LEU A 101 -13.51 11.37 -1.66
C LEU A 101 -14.61 11.01 -2.67
N ARG A 102 -14.26 10.33 -3.76
CA ARG A 102 -15.24 9.87 -4.76
C ARG A 102 -16.01 8.63 -4.30
N THR A 103 -15.45 7.84 -3.39
CA THR A 103 -16.05 6.59 -2.90
C THR A 103 -16.79 6.73 -1.57
N GLY A 104 -16.69 7.89 -0.90
CA GLY A 104 -17.37 8.18 0.36
C GLY A 104 -18.55 9.11 0.17
#